data_AF-A0AAJ6D6B6-F1
#
_entry.id   AF-A0AAJ6D6B6-F1
#
_cell.length_a   1.000
_cell.length_b   1.000
_cell.length_c   1.000
_cell.angle_alpha   90.00
_cell.angle_beta   90.00
_cell.angle_gamma   90.00
#
_symmetry.space_group_name_H-M   'P 1'
#
loop_
_entity.id
_entity.type
_entity.pdbx_description
1 polymer ?
#
loop_
_entity_poly.entity_id
_entity_poly.type
_entity_poly.pdbx_seq_one_letter_code
_entity_poly.pdbx_strand_id
1 'polypeptide(L)'
;MGPATPTTDPMTEIALRSLRDIAVPPPVSWMPQTWGWAVLAAILLVVLLVVFLRWLKAYRANAYRREALAQLAEIEEKIRDPVARGDGLRELAALLKRVMLAGWGRPAVAEIAGAAWVRFLSEHGDEKASTALERLLDDLEYHGNAEPPPDVVDQAVPAARSWIGHHHVSA
;
A
#
# COMPACT_ATOMS: atom_id res chain seq x y z
N MET A 1 31.45 75.32 21.52
CA MET A 1 32.77 74.69 21.72
C MET A 1 32.77 73.39 20.93
N GLY A 2 33.42 73.35 19.77
CA GLY A 2 33.49 72.14 18.93
C GLY A 2 34.60 71.19 19.41
N PRO A 3 34.43 69.86 19.31
CA PRO A 3 35.46 68.92 19.75
C PRO A 3 36.70 69.02 18.85
N ALA A 4 37.87 69.14 19.46
CA ALA A 4 39.16 69.13 18.79
C ALA A 4 39.38 67.74 18.14
N THR A 5 39.59 67.70 16.82
CA THR A 5 40.09 66.51 16.13
C THR A 5 41.51 66.22 16.63
N PRO A 6 41.81 65.01 17.13
CA PRO A 6 43.16 64.68 17.55
C PRO A 6 44.10 64.72 16.34
N THR A 7 45.14 65.57 16.41
CA THR A 7 46.24 65.59 15.44
C THR A 7 47.02 64.28 15.57
N THR A 8 46.86 63.38 14.60
CA THR A 8 47.62 62.13 14.51
C THR A 8 49.12 62.45 14.34
N ASP A 9 49.96 61.83 15.16
CA ASP A 9 51.43 61.95 15.06
C ASP A 9 51.89 61.49 13.66
N PRO A 10 52.77 62.24 12.96
CA PRO A 10 53.30 61.86 11.65
C PRO A 10 53.86 60.43 11.62
N MET A 11 54.40 59.93 12.73
CA MET A 11 54.89 58.55 12.80
C MET A 11 53.76 57.51 12.83
N THR A 12 52.63 57.86 13.43
CA THR A 12 51.43 57.03 13.41
C THR A 12 50.78 57.03 12.02
N GLU A 13 50.78 58.17 11.32
CA GLU A 13 50.27 58.24 9.95
C GLU A 13 51.11 57.39 8.98
N ILE A 14 52.44 57.40 9.15
CA ILE A 14 53.36 56.56 8.36
C ILE A 14 53.14 55.07 8.68
N ALA A 15 52.97 54.71 9.96
CA ALA A 15 52.68 53.33 10.36
C ALA A 15 51.36 52.83 9.78
N LEU A 16 50.32 53.66 9.77
CA LEU A 16 49.01 53.33 9.18
C LEU A 16 49.08 53.21 7.64
N ARG A 17 49.81 54.08 6.95
CA ARG A 17 50.04 53.96 5.50
C ARG A 17 50.90 52.73 5.14
N SER A 18 51.71 52.25 6.07
CA SER A 18 52.53 51.03 5.91
C SER A 18 51.74 49.73 6.18
N LEU A 19 50.50 49.79 6.69
CA LEU A 19 49.63 48.62 6.71
C LEU A 19 49.23 48.31 5.26
N ARG A 20 49.87 47.29 4.68
CA ARG A 20 49.39 46.67 3.44
C ARG A 20 48.01 46.11 3.68
N ASP A 21 47.07 46.52 2.83
CA ASP A 21 45.70 46.02 2.79
C ASP A 21 45.70 44.49 2.81
N ILE A 22 45.02 43.89 3.78
CA ILE A 22 44.93 42.44 3.92
C ILE A 22 44.07 41.97 2.75
N ALA A 23 44.71 41.40 1.73
CA ALA A 23 44.00 40.76 0.63
C ALA A 23 43.13 39.63 1.21
N VAL A 24 41.82 39.88 1.28
CA VAL A 24 40.85 38.90 1.74
C VAL A 24 40.88 37.75 0.73
N PRO A 25 41.16 36.50 1.15
CA PRO A 25 41.15 35.39 0.21
C PRO A 25 39.76 35.29 -0.43
N PRO A 26 39.68 34.98 -1.73
CA PRO A 26 38.39 34.75 -2.37
C PRO A 26 37.62 33.70 -1.55
N PRO A 27 36.29 33.88 -1.39
CA PRO A 27 35.49 32.96 -0.59
C PRO A 27 35.70 31.54 -1.11
N VAL A 28 36.19 30.66 -0.24
CA VAL A 28 36.30 29.25 -0.56
C VAL A 28 34.91 28.73 -0.90
N SER A 29 34.77 28.16 -2.09
CA SER A 29 33.49 27.58 -2.50
C SER A 29 33.13 26.47 -1.51
N TRP A 30 32.03 26.66 -0.80
CA TRP A 30 31.49 25.67 0.15
C TRP A 30 30.83 24.48 -0.55
N MET A 31 30.78 24.48 -1.90
CA MET A 31 30.41 23.27 -2.63
C MET A 31 31.62 22.33 -2.68
N PRO A 32 31.54 21.14 -2.04
CA PRO A 32 32.53 20.12 -2.32
C PRO A 32 32.24 19.65 -3.74
N GLN A 33 33.07 20.04 -4.71
CA GLN A 33 33.08 19.47 -6.05
C GLN A 33 33.68 18.05 -6.00
N THR A 34 33.14 17.22 -5.11
CA THR A 34 33.53 15.83 -4.96
C THR A 34 32.50 14.99 -5.69
N TRP A 35 33.01 14.05 -6.48
CA TRP A 35 32.24 12.96 -7.11
C TRP A 35 31.34 12.21 -6.13
N GLY A 36 31.57 12.33 -4.82
CA GLY A 36 30.72 11.79 -3.76
C GLY A 36 29.25 12.20 -3.82
N TRP A 37 28.92 13.43 -4.25
CA TRP A 37 27.51 13.81 -4.44
C TRP A 37 26.87 13.08 -5.62
N ALA A 38 27.62 12.87 -6.71
CA ALA A 38 27.15 12.08 -7.83
C ALA A 38 26.93 10.61 -7.44
N VAL A 39 27.86 10.05 -6.65
CA VAL A 39 27.72 8.69 -6.08
C VAL A 39 26.51 8.62 -5.14
N LEU A 40 26.33 9.61 -4.26
CA LEU A 40 25.18 9.66 -3.35
C LEU A 40 23.85 9.79 -4.11
N ALA A 41 23.80 10.64 -5.14
CA ALA A 41 22.64 10.77 -6.00
C ALA A 41 22.34 9.48 -6.76
N ALA A 42 23.37 8.77 -7.25
CA ALA A 42 23.21 7.48 -7.91
C ALA A 42 22.67 6.41 -6.94
N ILE A 43 23.20 6.33 -5.72
CA ILE A 43 22.69 5.42 -4.68
C ILE A 43 21.24 5.74 -4.37
N LEU A 44 20.91 7.02 -4.16
CA LEU A 44 19.55 7.46 -3.87
C LEU A 44 18.59 7.08 -5.02
N LEU A 45 19.01 7.28 -6.26
CA LEU A 45 18.23 6.92 -7.44
C LEU A 45 17.96 5.41 -7.51
N VAL A 46 18.97 4.57 -7.24
CA VAL A 46 18.81 3.12 -7.20
C VAL A 46 17.84 2.70 -6.10
N VAL A 47 17.95 3.27 -4.90
CA VAL A 47 17.02 3.01 -3.79
C VAL A 47 15.59 3.39 -4.18
N LEU A 48 15.39 4.59 -4.74
CA LEU A 48 14.09 5.04 -5.21
C LEU A 48 13.52 4.11 -6.29
N LEU A 49 14.35 3.67 -7.24
CA LEU A 49 13.92 2.75 -8.29
C LEU A 49 13.50 1.40 -7.71
N VAL A 50 14.27 0.84 -6.79
CA VAL A 50 13.93 -0.43 -6.13
C VAL A 50 12.63 -0.30 -5.34
N VAL A 51 12.48 0.76 -4.54
CA VAL A 51 11.24 1.03 -3.79
C VAL A 51 10.06 1.18 -4.74
N PHE A 52 10.21 1.96 -5.81
CA PHE A 52 9.17 2.17 -6.81
C PHE A 52 8.76 0.88 -7.50
N LEU A 53 9.72 0.04 -7.92
CA LEU A 53 9.43 -1.25 -8.56
C LEU A 53 8.73 -2.22 -7.60
N ARG A 54 9.14 -2.27 -6.32
CA ARG A 54 8.46 -3.08 -5.30
C ARG A 54 7.05 -2.59 -5.03
N TRP A 55 6.87 -1.27 -4.94
CA TRP A 55 5.56 -0.66 -4.78
C TRP A 55 4.66 -0.94 -5.99
N LEU A 56 5.18 -0.83 -7.21
CA LEU A 56 4.44 -1.13 -8.43
C LEU A 56 4.05 -2.61 -8.51
N LYS A 57 4.95 -3.52 -8.12
CA LYS A 57 4.65 -4.95 -8.04
C LYS A 57 3.54 -5.22 -7.02
N ALA A 58 3.61 -4.61 -5.84
CA ALA A 58 2.57 -4.72 -4.82
C ALA A 58 1.24 -4.09 -5.27
N TYR A 59 1.29 -2.95 -5.97
CA TYR A 59 0.10 -2.29 -6.51
C TYR A 59 -0.58 -3.14 -7.57
N ARG A 60 0.18 -3.74 -8.49
CA ARG A 60 -0.34 -4.68 -9.50
C ARG A 60 -0.86 -5.96 -8.84
N ALA A 61 -0.18 -6.47 -7.83
CA ALA A 61 -0.68 -7.59 -7.02
C ALA A 61 -1.97 -7.23 -6.26
N ASN A 62 -2.21 -5.98 -5.91
CA ASN A 62 -3.46 -5.57 -5.25
C ASN A 62 -4.56 -5.11 -6.24
N ALA A 63 -4.30 -5.10 -7.56
CA ALA A 63 -5.30 -4.68 -8.54
C ALA A 63 -6.52 -5.62 -8.53
N TYR A 64 -6.30 -6.94 -8.47
CA TYR A 64 -7.40 -7.91 -8.39
C TYR A 64 -8.24 -7.73 -7.12
N ARG A 65 -7.63 -7.32 -6.00
CA ARG A 65 -8.37 -7.05 -4.74
C ARG A 65 -9.30 -5.86 -4.89
N ARG A 66 -8.82 -4.79 -5.53
CA ARG A 66 -9.62 -3.59 -5.78
C ARG A 66 -10.80 -3.90 -6.70
N GLU A 67 -10.55 -4.64 -7.77
CA GLU A 67 -11.61 -5.08 -8.68
C GLU A 67 -12.62 -5.99 -7.99
N ALA A 68 -12.15 -6.91 -7.14
CA ALA A 68 -13.03 -7.79 -6.39
C ALA A 68 -13.88 -7.04 -5.35
N LEU A 69 -13.31 -6.05 -4.66
CA LEU A 69 -14.07 -5.20 -3.73
C LEU A 69 -15.11 -4.32 -4.44
N ALA A 70 -14.82 -3.87 -5.67
CA ALA A 70 -15.79 -3.16 -6.48
C ALA A 70 -16.95 -4.10 -6.90
N GLN A 71 -16.64 -5.29 -7.41
CA GLN A 71 -17.65 -6.30 -7.74
C GLN A 71 -18.48 -6.72 -6.53
N LEU A 72 -17.85 -6.80 -5.35
CA LEU A 72 -18.56 -7.11 -4.10
C LEU A 72 -19.63 -6.08 -3.76
N ALA A 73 -19.42 -4.80 -4.09
CA ALA A 73 -20.43 -3.76 -3.86
C ALA A 73 -21.66 -3.96 -4.75
N GLU A 74 -21.47 -4.33 -6.02
CA GLU A 74 -22.57 -4.65 -6.95
C GLU A 74 -23.34 -5.90 -6.49
N ILE A 75 -22.62 -6.92 -6.00
CA ILE A 75 -23.22 -8.13 -5.46
C ILE A 75 -24.00 -7.85 -4.18
N GLU A 76 -23.52 -6.96 -3.32
CA GLU A 76 -24.22 -6.53 -2.10
C GLU A 76 -25.59 -5.91 -2.44
N GLU A 77 -25.68 -5.10 -3.49
CA GLU A 77 -26.96 -4.54 -3.95
C GLU A 77 -27.93 -5.64 -4.41
N LYS A 78 -27.45 -6.67 -5.12
CA LYS A 78 -28.26 -7.82 -5.52
C LYS A 78 -28.73 -8.66 -4.34
N ILE A 79 -27.88 -8.83 -3.31
CA ILE A 79 -28.23 -9.59 -2.10
C ILE A 79 -29.35 -8.90 -1.30
N ARG A 80 -29.40 -7.56 -1.33
CA ARG A 80 -30.44 -6.76 -0.65
C ARG A 80 -31.81 -6.93 -1.29
N ASP A 81 -31.88 -7.19 -2.60
CA ASP A 81 -33.13 -7.50 -3.30
C ASP A 81 -33.56 -8.95 -2.99
N PRO A 82 -34.71 -9.19 -2.33
CA PRO A 82 -35.17 -10.54 -2.03
C PRO A 82 -35.31 -11.45 -3.26
N VAL A 83 -35.62 -10.89 -4.44
CA VAL A 83 -35.79 -11.66 -5.67
C VAL A 83 -34.43 -12.06 -6.26
N ALA A 84 -33.47 -11.15 -6.24
CA ALA A 84 -32.12 -11.39 -6.78
C ALA A 84 -31.14 -11.97 -5.75
N ARG A 85 -31.55 -12.12 -4.48
CA ARG A 85 -30.67 -12.52 -3.37
C ARG A 85 -29.96 -13.83 -3.62
N GLY A 86 -30.69 -14.87 -4.04
CA GLY A 86 -30.11 -16.18 -4.32
C GLY A 86 -29.01 -16.10 -5.39
N ASP A 87 -29.23 -15.33 -6.45
CA ASP A 87 -28.23 -15.12 -7.50
C ASP A 87 -27.05 -14.29 -7.01
N GLY A 88 -27.30 -13.25 -6.19
CA GLY A 88 -26.24 -12.47 -5.53
C GLY A 88 -25.32 -13.33 -4.66
N LEU A 89 -25.86 -14.27 -3.89
CA LEU A 89 -25.06 -15.18 -3.07
C LEU A 89 -24.23 -16.16 -3.90
N ARG A 90 -24.75 -16.64 -5.04
CA ARG A 90 -23.98 -17.46 -5.99
C ARG A 90 -22.87 -16.66 -6.65
N GLU A 91 -23.14 -15.41 -7.02
CA GLU A 91 -22.13 -14.49 -7.55
C GLU A 91 -21.04 -14.21 -6.51
N LEU A 92 -21.40 -14.08 -5.22
CA LEU A 92 -20.46 -13.92 -4.12
C LEU A 92 -19.51 -15.12 -4.00
N ALA A 93 -20.06 -16.35 -4.02
CA ALA A 93 -19.28 -17.57 -3.99
C ALA A 93 -18.34 -17.69 -5.20
N ALA A 94 -18.84 -17.35 -6.40
CA ALA A 94 -18.03 -17.31 -7.62
C ALA A 94 -16.92 -16.24 -7.57
N LEU A 95 -17.21 -15.06 -6.99
CA LEU A 95 -16.24 -14.00 -6.80
C LEU A 95 -15.09 -14.45 -5.88
N LEU A 96 -15.41 -15.07 -4.73
CA LEU A 96 -14.40 -15.61 -3.83
C LEU A 96 -13.50 -16.63 -4.53
N LYS A 97 -14.07 -17.53 -5.34
CA LYS A 97 -13.30 -18.50 -6.12
C LYS A 97 -12.38 -17.82 -7.15
N ARG A 98 -12.84 -16.74 -7.80
CA ARG A 98 -11.99 -15.93 -8.69
C ARG A 98 -10.85 -15.23 -7.95
N VAL A 99 -11.09 -14.71 -6.74
CA VAL A 99 -10.07 -14.08 -5.91
C VAL A 99 -9.00 -15.09 -5.49
N MET A 100 -9.42 -16.30 -5.08
CA MET A 100 -8.48 -17.40 -4.79
C MET A 100 -7.63 -17.76 -6.01
N LEU A 101 -8.25 -17.90 -7.19
CA LEU A 101 -7.53 -18.18 -8.43
C LEU A 101 -6.53 -17.08 -8.81
N ALA A 102 -6.87 -15.82 -8.56
CA ALA A 102 -6.00 -14.67 -8.81
C ALA A 102 -4.82 -14.60 -7.83
N GLY A 103 -5.00 -15.00 -6.57
CA GLY A 103 -3.96 -14.97 -5.54
C GLY A 103 -2.96 -16.13 -5.62
N TRP A 104 -3.43 -17.36 -5.87
CA TRP A 104 -2.60 -18.58 -5.77
C TRP A 104 -2.47 -19.37 -7.09
N GLY A 105 -3.15 -18.93 -8.14
CA GLY A 105 -3.12 -19.58 -9.45
C GLY A 105 -4.01 -20.82 -9.53
N ARG A 106 -4.22 -21.28 -10.78
CA ARG A 106 -5.10 -22.41 -11.11
C ARG A 106 -4.68 -23.76 -10.50
N PRO A 107 -3.39 -24.13 -10.39
CA PRO A 107 -3.01 -25.45 -9.86
C PRO A 107 -3.42 -25.65 -8.40
N ALA A 108 -3.37 -24.57 -7.60
CA ALA A 108 -3.67 -24.64 -6.17
C ALA A 108 -5.18 -24.70 -5.89
N VAL A 109 -6.02 -24.15 -6.77
CA VAL A 109 -7.45 -23.91 -6.48
C VAL A 109 -8.39 -24.79 -7.32
N ALA A 110 -7.94 -25.36 -8.44
CA ALA A 110 -8.80 -26.11 -9.36
C ALA A 110 -9.44 -27.36 -8.73
N GLU A 111 -8.80 -27.97 -7.73
CA GLU A 111 -9.31 -29.15 -7.01
C GLU A 111 -10.01 -28.80 -5.70
N ILE A 112 -10.04 -27.51 -5.32
CA ILE A 112 -10.62 -27.07 -4.06
C ILE A 112 -12.14 -26.90 -4.21
N ALA A 113 -12.90 -27.77 -3.55
CA ALA A 113 -14.36 -27.75 -3.42
C ALA A 113 -14.80 -28.27 -2.04
N GLY A 114 -16.00 -27.92 -1.60
CA GLY A 114 -16.57 -28.33 -0.30
C GLY A 114 -15.61 -28.07 0.87
N ALA A 115 -15.36 -29.09 1.69
CA ALA A 115 -14.51 -28.99 2.89
C ALA A 115 -13.07 -28.51 2.63
N ALA A 116 -12.50 -28.79 1.45
CA ALA A 116 -11.16 -28.29 1.11
C ALA A 116 -11.17 -26.75 0.89
N TRP A 117 -12.30 -26.21 0.43
CA TRP A 117 -12.49 -24.78 0.23
C TRP A 117 -12.57 -24.04 1.54
N VAL A 118 -13.38 -24.55 2.47
CA VAL A 118 -13.50 -24.05 3.83
C VAL A 118 -12.14 -23.99 4.52
N ARG A 119 -11.39 -25.10 4.46
CA ARG A 119 -10.04 -25.16 5.04
C ARG A 119 -9.12 -24.10 4.44
N PHE A 120 -9.15 -23.93 3.11
CA PHE A 120 -8.34 -22.92 2.44
C PHE A 120 -8.67 -21.49 2.92
N LEU A 121 -9.96 -21.17 3.07
CA LEU A 121 -10.39 -19.87 3.56
C LEU A 121 -9.87 -19.63 4.97
N SER A 122 -9.96 -20.63 5.85
CA SER A 122 -9.49 -20.58 7.23
C SER A 122 -7.96 -20.43 7.36
N GLU A 123 -7.19 -21.06 6.46
CA GLU A 123 -5.73 -20.99 6.47
C GLU A 123 -5.20 -19.62 6.05
N HIS A 124 -5.94 -18.88 5.22
CA HIS A 124 -5.47 -17.64 4.60
C HIS A 124 -6.22 -16.39 5.04
N GLY A 125 -7.23 -16.51 5.90
CA GLY A 125 -8.08 -15.41 6.35
C GLY A 125 -8.31 -15.37 7.86
N ASP A 126 -9.11 -14.41 8.31
CA ASP A 126 -9.56 -14.34 9.70
C ASP A 126 -10.54 -15.50 10.01
N GLU A 127 -10.42 -16.09 11.20
CA GLU A 127 -11.21 -17.24 11.64
C GLU A 127 -12.71 -16.92 11.60
N LYS A 128 -13.10 -15.71 12.03
CA LYS A 128 -14.50 -15.25 12.02
C LYS A 128 -15.07 -15.14 10.61
N ALA A 129 -14.31 -14.54 9.70
CA ALA A 129 -14.72 -14.38 8.31
C ALA A 129 -14.84 -15.74 7.62
N SER A 130 -13.89 -16.64 7.89
CA SER A 130 -13.88 -17.99 7.32
C SER A 130 -15.06 -18.82 7.80
N THR A 131 -15.41 -18.75 9.09
CA THR A 131 -16.56 -19.46 9.66
C THR A 131 -17.89 -18.97 9.08
N ALA A 132 -18.04 -17.66 8.87
CA ALA A 132 -19.24 -17.10 8.26
C ALA A 132 -19.38 -17.50 6.78
N LEU A 133 -18.27 -17.52 6.04
CA LEU A 133 -18.25 -17.96 4.65
C LEU A 133 -18.47 -19.47 4.50
N GLU A 134 -17.96 -20.28 5.43
CA GLU A 134 -18.21 -21.72 5.51
C GLU A 134 -19.71 -22.02 5.60
N ARG A 135 -20.40 -21.39 6.56
CA ARG A 135 -21.85 -21.56 6.72
C ARG A 135 -22.63 -21.17 5.46
N LEU A 136 -22.23 -20.07 4.83
CA LEU A 136 -22.84 -19.64 3.58
C LEU A 136 -22.63 -20.66 2.46
N LEU A 137 -21.43 -21.19 2.33
CA LEU A 137 -21.06 -22.16 1.29
C LEU A 137 -21.77 -23.49 1.48
N ASP A 138 -21.80 -23.99 2.72
CA ASP A 138 -22.54 -25.20 3.09
C ASP A 138 -24.04 -25.03 2.81
N ASP A 139 -24.64 -23.89 3.17
CA ASP A 139 -26.04 -23.62 2.86
C ASP A 139 -26.29 -23.53 1.35
N LEU A 140 -25.39 -22.93 0.57
CA LEU A 140 -25.53 -22.86 -0.88
C LEU A 140 -25.41 -24.24 -1.55
N GLU A 141 -24.49 -25.10 -1.08
CA GLU A 141 -24.30 -26.46 -1.58
C GLU A 141 -25.43 -27.40 -1.16
N TYR A 142 -25.90 -27.31 0.09
CA TYR A 142 -26.90 -28.21 0.65
C TYR A 142 -28.33 -27.78 0.30
N HIS A 143 -28.65 -26.48 0.36
CA HIS A 143 -30.01 -25.98 0.16
C HIS A 143 -30.31 -25.55 -1.28
N GLY A 144 -29.30 -25.34 -2.14
CA GLY A 144 -29.39 -25.12 -3.60
C GLY A 144 -30.21 -23.91 -4.06
N ASN A 145 -31.51 -23.91 -3.77
CA ASN A 145 -32.51 -22.87 -4.06
C ASN A 145 -33.29 -22.40 -2.81
N ALA A 146 -33.15 -23.04 -1.64
CA ALA A 146 -33.80 -22.52 -0.45
C ALA A 146 -33.09 -21.26 0.02
N GLU A 147 -33.87 -20.28 0.48
CA GLU A 147 -33.33 -19.01 0.94
C GLU A 147 -32.53 -19.23 2.22
N PRO A 148 -31.23 -18.91 2.26
CA PRO A 148 -30.42 -19.11 3.45
C PRO A 148 -30.90 -18.22 4.59
N PRO A 149 -30.64 -18.62 5.85
CA PRO A 149 -31.05 -17.87 7.03
C PRO A 149 -30.58 -16.41 6.98
N PRO A 150 -31.41 -15.44 7.42
CA PRO A 150 -31.07 -14.02 7.35
C PRO A 150 -29.74 -13.68 8.03
N ASP A 151 -29.40 -14.34 9.13
CA ASP A 151 -28.15 -14.14 9.87
C ASP A 151 -26.90 -14.57 9.08
N VAL A 152 -27.03 -15.57 8.21
CA VAL A 152 -25.97 -16.02 7.30
C VAL A 152 -25.78 -15.00 6.18
N VAL A 153 -26.88 -14.50 5.62
CA VAL A 153 -26.88 -13.47 4.57
C VAL A 153 -26.27 -12.17 5.06
N ASP A 154 -26.64 -11.72 6.26
CA ASP A 154 -26.14 -10.48 6.86
C ASP A 154 -24.63 -10.52 7.14
N GLN A 155 -24.09 -11.71 7.43
CA GLN A 155 -22.67 -11.91 7.68
C GLN A 155 -21.85 -12.19 6.42
N ALA A 156 -22.48 -12.62 5.33
CA ALA A 156 -21.82 -13.02 4.10
C ALA A 156 -20.96 -11.91 3.49
N VAL A 157 -21.54 -10.72 3.30
CA VAL A 157 -20.85 -9.59 2.66
C VAL A 157 -19.73 -9.01 3.54
N PRO A 158 -19.94 -8.75 4.84
CA PRO A 158 -18.86 -8.34 5.74
C PRO A 158 -17.72 -9.35 5.83
N ALA A 159 -18.03 -10.65 5.89
CA ALA A 159 -17.03 -11.70 5.94
C ALA A 159 -16.22 -11.77 4.64
N ALA A 160 -16.89 -11.75 3.47
CA ALA A 160 -16.23 -11.71 2.17
C ALA A 160 -15.34 -10.47 2.02
N ARG A 161 -15.82 -9.29 2.44
CA ARG A 161 -15.05 -8.04 2.41
C ARG A 161 -13.78 -8.14 3.26
N SER A 162 -13.92 -8.66 4.49
CA SER A 162 -12.79 -8.84 5.40
C SER A 162 -11.75 -9.80 4.82
N TRP A 163 -12.21 -10.94 4.29
CA TRP A 163 -11.34 -11.96 3.71
C TRP A 163 -10.62 -11.45 2.45
N ILE A 164 -11.32 -10.80 1.53
CA ILE A 164 -10.72 -10.20 0.32
C ILE A 164 -9.70 -9.09 0.69
N GLY A 165 -9.97 -8.33 1.76
CA GLY A 165 -9.08 -7.25 2.22
C GLY A 165 -7.81 -7.74 2.91
N HIS A 166 -7.90 -8.81 3.71
CA HIS A 166 -6.84 -9.22 4.63
C HIS A 166 -6.20 -10.57 4.34
N HIS A 167 -6.62 -11.28 3.29
CA HIS A 167 -6.02 -12.58 2.99
C HIS A 167 -4.50 -12.44 2.73
N HIS A 168 -3.73 -13.37 3.27
CA HIS A 168 -2.29 -13.38 3.08
C HIS A 168 -1.94 -14.19 1.84
N VAL A 169 -1.52 -13.52 0.76
CA VAL A 169 -0.84 -14.20 -0.35
C VAL A 169 0.64 -14.28 0.02
N SER A 170 1.12 -15.48 0.35
CA SER A 170 2.55 -15.75 0.53
C SER A 170 3.27 -15.42 -0.79
N ALA A 171 4.00 -14.30 -0.80
CA ALA A 171 4.66 -13.73 -1.96
C ALA A 171 6.09 -14.26 -2.18
#